data_AF-A0A521K6W9-F1
#
_entry.id   AF-A0A521K6W9-F1
#
_cell.length_a   1.000
_cell.length_b   1.000
_cell.length_c   1.000
_cell.angle_alpha   90.00
_cell.angle_beta   90.00
_cell.angle_gamma   90.00
#
_symmetry.space_group_name_H-M   'P 1'
#
loop_
_entity.id
_entity.type
_entity.pdbx_description
1 polymer ?
#
loop_
_entity_poly.entity_id
_entity_poly.type
_entity_poly.pdbx_seq_one_letter_code
_entity_poly.pdbx_strand_id
1 'polypeptide(L)'
;MKPFNVFPRQLNNSRKIFIRALTFSIFLGVIFVLPAYSDAETAQEIQQKIAEQNAKIVALEKEIAEYERTLESIGGTKKTLQGEINRIDVSRKKINADISVTENRTATATLELKRLGGAIVDKASRIETSTKTIAKSLRTLNQIENATTIEYFLTANGLVEAWTEADRVSQLGLALRNEIIDLQDTKVALTVDYGETEKKRATLLSLKKELAGQKLLLDQNRREQQLLLSATRNKESEYQKILAAKQEAKAAFEKELTDFEASLKFTLDPNTIPRAGSGVLTFPIDPAFMARCKDRVKTFGNAYCLTQFFGYTDFAKSGAYQGNQHNGIDFGVPDGTKIVAALSGVVEATGNTDASKGCYSYGKWVLVRHGNGLTTL
;
A
#
# COMPACT_ATOMS: atom_id res chain seq x y z
N MET A 1 47.14 35.50 -48.14
CA MET A 1 46.05 36.01 -49.01
C MET A 1 44.74 35.42 -48.49
N LYS A 2 43.83 36.28 -47.96
CA LYS A 2 42.38 36.03 -47.74
C LYS A 2 41.95 34.98 -46.66
N PRO A 3 40.72 35.10 -46.08
CA PRO A 3 40.56 35.40 -44.65
C PRO A 3 39.48 34.57 -43.89
N PHE A 4 39.33 34.89 -42.59
CA PHE A 4 38.13 34.97 -41.70
C PHE A 4 36.83 34.14 -41.89
N ASN A 5 36.26 33.75 -40.73
CA ASN A 5 34.82 33.52 -40.37
C ASN A 5 34.16 32.21 -40.85
N VAL A 6 33.22 31.51 -40.17
CA VAL A 6 32.40 31.69 -38.94
C VAL A 6 31.57 30.39 -38.69
N PHE A 7 31.25 30.08 -37.41
CA PHE A 7 30.20 29.19 -36.82
C PHE A 7 29.84 27.78 -37.38
N PRO A 8 29.70 26.74 -36.52
CA PRO A 8 28.96 25.52 -36.87
C PRO A 8 27.44 25.66 -36.69
N ARG A 9 26.72 25.10 -37.66
CA ARG A 9 25.26 25.03 -37.83
C ARG A 9 24.68 23.96 -36.89
N GLN A 10 23.92 24.36 -35.86
CA GLN A 10 23.06 23.40 -35.13
C GLN A 10 21.87 23.00 -36.02
N LEU A 11 21.75 21.70 -36.32
CA LEU A 11 20.58 21.12 -36.98
C LEU A 11 20.01 19.98 -36.12
N ASN A 12 18.82 20.27 -35.57
CA ASN A 12 17.63 19.41 -35.60
C ASN A 12 17.57 18.14 -34.71
N ASN A 13 17.26 18.32 -33.41
CA ASN A 13 16.93 17.23 -32.47
C ASN A 13 15.42 16.95 -32.30
N SER A 14 14.53 17.65 -33.01
CA SER A 14 13.08 17.60 -32.73
C SER A 14 12.30 16.50 -33.48
N ARG A 15 12.97 15.68 -34.32
CA ARG A 15 12.29 14.64 -35.12
C ARG A 15 12.33 13.21 -34.53
N LYS A 16 13.08 12.96 -33.45
CA LYS A 16 13.22 11.60 -32.88
C LYS A 16 12.25 11.28 -31.73
N ILE A 17 11.52 12.26 -31.20
CA ILE A 17 10.57 12.07 -30.09
C ILE A 17 9.18 11.64 -30.61
N PHE A 18 8.81 12.03 -31.83
CA PHE A 18 7.48 11.74 -32.39
C PHE A 18 7.27 10.29 -32.87
N ILE A 19 8.36 9.55 -33.15
CA ILE A 19 8.24 8.19 -33.73
C ILE A 19 8.11 7.09 -32.66
N ARG A 20 8.44 7.37 -31.39
CA ARG A 20 8.27 6.40 -30.29
C ARG A 20 6.90 6.44 -29.61
N ALA A 21 6.06 7.43 -29.90
CA ALA A 21 4.70 7.52 -29.39
C ALA A 21 3.66 6.76 -30.24
N LEU A 22 4.00 6.38 -31.48
CA LEU A 22 3.05 5.76 -32.40
C LEU A 22 3.05 4.22 -32.36
N THR A 23 4.05 3.59 -31.75
CA THR A 23 4.18 2.13 -31.68
C THR A 23 3.65 1.50 -30.38
N PHE A 24 3.00 2.26 -29.50
CA PHE A 24 2.33 1.70 -28.30
C PHE A 24 0.79 1.75 -28.39
N SER A 25 0.23 2.14 -29.55
CA SER A 25 -1.22 2.16 -29.81
C SER A 25 -1.77 0.89 -30.47
N ILE A 26 -0.95 -0.14 -30.69
CA ILE A 26 -1.39 -1.44 -31.25
C ILE A 26 -1.18 -2.54 -30.21
N PHE A 27 -1.82 -2.40 -29.05
CA PHE A 27 -2.16 -3.51 -28.16
C PHE A 27 -3.40 -3.17 -27.32
N LEU A 28 -4.34 -2.44 -27.92
CA LEU A 28 -5.60 -2.02 -27.31
C LEU A 28 -6.75 -2.48 -28.21
N GLY A 29 -6.86 -3.79 -28.38
CA GLY A 29 -7.93 -4.38 -29.16
C GLY A 29 -8.14 -5.79 -28.67
N VAL A 30 -9.19 -5.97 -27.86
CA VAL A 30 -9.96 -7.18 -27.53
C VAL A 30 -10.28 -7.21 -26.02
N ILE A 31 -11.59 -7.27 -25.72
CA ILE A 31 -12.29 -7.59 -24.44
C ILE A 31 -12.84 -6.38 -23.64
N PHE A 32 -14.04 -5.89 -24.01
CA PHE A 32 -15.29 -6.03 -23.24
C PHE A 32 -16.45 -5.30 -23.95
N VAL A 33 -17.44 -6.05 -24.44
CA VAL A 33 -18.78 -5.53 -24.74
C VAL A 33 -19.68 -6.07 -23.63
N LEU A 34 -20.06 -5.22 -22.69
CA LEU A 34 -21.18 -5.44 -21.76
C LEU A 34 -22.24 -4.35 -22.01
N PRO A 35 -23.53 -4.67 -21.82
CA PRO A 35 -24.61 -3.71 -21.98
C PRO A 35 -24.48 -2.59 -20.94
N ALA A 36 -24.44 -1.34 -21.42
CA ALA A 36 -24.38 -0.14 -20.60
C ALA A 36 -25.76 0.16 -19.99
N TYR A 37 -26.00 -0.33 -18.78
CA TYR A 37 -26.91 0.35 -17.85
C TYR A 37 -26.14 1.50 -17.23
N SER A 38 -26.32 2.71 -17.79
CA SER A 38 -25.68 3.94 -17.32
C SER A 38 -26.64 4.72 -16.44
N ASP A 39 -26.82 4.30 -15.19
CA ASP A 39 -27.13 5.27 -14.14
C ASP A 39 -25.82 6.01 -13.83
N ALA A 40 -25.70 7.21 -14.39
CA ALA A 40 -24.55 8.06 -14.14
C ALA A 40 -24.65 8.62 -12.71
N GLU A 41 -24.07 7.90 -11.74
CA GLU A 41 -23.98 8.38 -10.35
C GLU A 41 -23.34 9.78 -10.32
N THR A 42 -23.98 10.71 -9.61
CA THR A 42 -23.49 12.09 -9.52
C THR A 42 -22.23 12.18 -8.66
N ALA A 43 -21.41 13.23 -8.86
CA ALA A 43 -20.24 13.49 -8.03
C ALA A 43 -20.61 13.62 -6.53
N GLN A 44 -21.81 14.14 -6.24
CA GLN A 44 -22.34 14.27 -4.89
C GLN A 44 -22.68 12.91 -4.27
N GLU A 45 -23.31 12.00 -5.03
CA GLU A 45 -23.58 10.63 -4.58
C GLU A 45 -22.31 9.85 -4.28
N ILE A 46 -21.28 9.96 -5.14
CA ILE A 46 -19.98 9.33 -4.91
C ILE A 46 -19.35 9.84 -3.61
N GLN A 47 -19.43 11.15 -3.36
CA GLN A 47 -18.89 11.76 -2.14
C GLN A 47 -19.62 11.29 -0.89
N GLN A 48 -20.95 11.17 -0.95
CA GLN A 48 -21.75 10.63 0.14
C GLN A 48 -21.36 9.18 0.46
N LYS A 49 -21.22 8.33 -0.57
CA LYS A 49 -20.79 6.93 -0.39
C LYS A 49 -19.41 6.84 0.24
N ILE A 50 -18.46 7.69 -0.14
CA ILE A 50 -17.13 7.76 0.50
C ILE A 50 -17.27 8.10 2.00
N ALA A 51 -18.09 9.09 2.36
CA ALA A 51 -18.30 9.47 3.75
C ALA A 51 -18.92 8.34 4.58
N GLU A 52 -19.91 7.63 4.02
CA GLU A 52 -20.55 6.47 4.65
C GLU A 52 -19.55 5.33 4.91
N GLN A 53 -18.68 5.01 3.95
CA GLN A 53 -17.65 3.98 4.14
C GLN A 53 -16.61 4.38 5.19
N ASN A 54 -16.21 5.65 5.21
CA ASN A 54 -15.28 6.16 6.22
C ASN A 54 -15.89 6.09 7.63
N ALA A 55 -17.17 6.39 7.79
CA ALA A 55 -17.86 6.24 9.07
C ALA A 55 -17.89 4.79 9.57
N LYS A 56 -18.12 3.82 8.66
CA LYS A 56 -18.06 2.39 8.99
C LYS A 56 -16.65 1.96 9.41
N ILE A 57 -15.61 2.45 8.72
CA ILE A 57 -14.21 2.18 9.07
C ILE A 57 -13.93 2.61 10.52
N VAL A 58 -14.34 3.83 10.90
CA VAL A 58 -14.13 4.35 12.27
C VAL A 58 -14.84 3.49 13.33
N ALA A 59 -16.07 3.03 13.04
CA ALA A 59 -16.79 2.14 13.96
C ALA A 59 -16.08 0.79 14.13
N LEU A 60 -15.65 0.17 13.02
CA LEU A 60 -14.93 -1.09 13.03
C LEU A 60 -13.57 -0.98 13.73
N GLU A 61 -12.84 0.13 13.56
CA GLU A 61 -11.56 0.36 14.23
C GLU A 61 -11.69 0.42 15.76
N LYS A 62 -12.82 0.90 16.28
CA LYS A 62 -13.12 0.84 17.72
C LYS A 62 -13.35 -0.60 18.19
N GLU A 63 -14.11 -1.38 17.43
CA GLU A 63 -14.37 -2.80 17.72
C GLU A 63 -13.08 -3.62 17.72
N ILE A 64 -12.19 -3.38 16.73
CA ILE A 64 -10.86 -3.99 16.66
C ILE A 64 -10.05 -3.66 17.91
N ALA A 65 -10.06 -2.42 18.38
CA ALA A 65 -9.34 -2.02 19.59
C ALA A 65 -9.88 -2.69 20.86
N GLU A 66 -11.17 -3.04 20.90
CA GLU A 66 -11.77 -3.82 22.00
C GLU A 66 -11.37 -5.29 21.95
N TYR A 67 -11.34 -5.90 20.76
CA TYR A 67 -10.82 -7.25 20.59
C TYR A 67 -9.34 -7.35 20.91
N GLU A 68 -8.53 -6.37 20.53
CA GLU A 68 -7.11 -6.31 20.89
C GLU A 68 -6.93 -6.30 22.42
N ARG A 69 -7.69 -5.49 23.17
CA ARG A 69 -7.68 -5.49 24.64
C ARG A 69 -8.12 -6.82 25.25
N THR A 70 -9.09 -7.48 24.63
CA THR A 70 -9.57 -8.80 25.06
C THR A 70 -8.51 -9.87 24.84
N LEU A 71 -7.78 -9.82 23.72
CA LEU A 71 -6.68 -10.75 23.44
C LEU A 71 -5.52 -10.58 24.43
N GLU A 72 -5.25 -9.36 24.88
CA GLU A 72 -4.26 -9.10 25.93
C GLU A 72 -4.66 -9.73 27.26
N SER A 73 -5.94 -9.64 27.67
CA SER A 73 -6.41 -10.19 28.94
C SER A 73 -6.46 -11.73 28.95
N ILE A 74 -6.78 -12.36 27.80
CA ILE A 74 -6.74 -13.82 27.62
C ILE A 74 -5.30 -14.35 27.74
N GLY A 75 -4.29 -13.47 27.63
CA GLY A 75 -2.87 -13.76 27.78
C GLY A 75 -2.50 -14.73 28.91
N GLY A 76 -3.16 -14.60 30.07
CA GLY A 76 -2.90 -15.40 31.27
C GLY A 76 -3.61 -16.76 31.35
N THR A 77 -4.63 -17.02 30.53
CA THR A 77 -5.48 -18.23 30.65
C THR A 77 -5.27 -19.25 29.51
N LYS A 78 -4.31 -18.99 28.61
CA LYS A 78 -3.98 -19.81 27.43
C LYS A 78 -3.65 -21.28 27.70
N LYS A 79 -3.28 -21.62 28.94
CA LYS A 79 -2.94 -23.00 29.33
C LYS A 79 -4.14 -23.93 29.45
N THR A 80 -5.36 -23.45 29.20
CA THR A 80 -6.59 -24.24 29.26
C THR A 80 -7.21 -24.35 27.87
N LEU A 81 -7.95 -25.44 27.61
CA LEU A 81 -8.67 -25.62 26.36
C LEU A 81 -9.66 -24.47 26.12
N GLN A 82 -10.40 -24.07 27.15
CA GLN A 82 -11.35 -22.96 27.05
C GLN A 82 -10.65 -21.61 26.79
N GLY A 83 -9.50 -21.36 27.42
CA GLY A 83 -8.71 -20.16 27.18
C GLY A 83 -8.22 -20.09 25.74
N GLU A 84 -7.75 -21.21 25.19
CA GLU A 84 -7.29 -21.29 23.81
C GLU A 84 -8.43 -21.16 22.78
N ILE A 85 -9.59 -21.77 23.03
CA ILE A 85 -10.80 -21.58 22.21
C ILE A 85 -11.23 -20.11 22.22
N ASN A 86 -11.27 -19.48 23.40
CA ASN A 86 -11.63 -18.07 23.53
C ASN A 86 -10.64 -17.16 22.79
N ARG A 87 -9.33 -17.45 22.86
CA ARG A 87 -8.30 -16.75 22.09
C ARG A 87 -8.59 -16.82 20.59
N ILE A 88 -8.83 -18.02 20.07
CA ILE A 88 -9.11 -18.24 18.65
C ILE A 88 -10.41 -17.53 18.23
N ASP A 89 -11.46 -17.59 19.04
CA ASP A 89 -12.74 -16.93 18.72
C ASP A 89 -12.63 -15.40 18.68
N VAL A 90 -11.96 -14.79 19.66
CA VAL A 90 -11.73 -13.34 19.67
C VAL A 90 -10.82 -12.94 18.51
N SER A 91 -9.79 -13.73 18.21
CA SER A 91 -8.91 -13.53 17.04
C SER A 91 -9.71 -13.57 15.73
N ARG A 92 -10.60 -14.55 15.55
CA ARG A 92 -11.49 -14.63 14.37
C ARG A 92 -12.41 -13.42 14.25
N LYS A 93 -12.98 -12.93 15.35
CA LYS A 93 -13.82 -11.72 15.36
C LYS A 93 -13.02 -10.49 14.95
N LYS A 94 -11.81 -10.32 15.50
CA LYS A 94 -10.88 -9.26 15.09
C LYS A 94 -10.56 -9.34 13.59
N ILE A 95 -10.16 -10.51 13.09
CA ILE A 95 -9.81 -10.68 11.67
C ILE A 95 -11.02 -10.40 10.76
N ASN A 96 -12.24 -10.79 11.15
CA ASN A 96 -13.45 -10.43 10.40
C ASN A 96 -13.69 -8.91 10.37
N ALA A 97 -13.45 -8.22 11.48
CA ALA A 97 -13.54 -6.76 11.53
C ALA A 97 -12.45 -6.11 10.65
N ASP A 98 -11.21 -6.63 10.69
CA ASP A 98 -10.10 -6.19 9.83
C ASP A 98 -10.42 -6.40 8.32
N ILE A 99 -11.04 -7.54 7.97
CA ILE A 99 -11.56 -7.82 6.63
C ILE A 99 -12.58 -6.76 6.23
N SER A 100 -13.54 -6.48 7.11
CA SER A 100 -14.59 -5.49 6.85
C SER A 100 -13.99 -4.09 6.65
N VAL A 101 -12.99 -3.69 7.44
CA VAL A 101 -12.25 -2.42 7.25
C VAL A 101 -11.59 -2.40 5.87
N THR A 102 -10.92 -3.48 5.49
CA THR A 102 -10.18 -3.59 4.22
C THR A 102 -11.13 -3.56 3.02
N GLU A 103 -12.29 -4.21 3.12
CA GLU A 103 -13.35 -4.15 2.10
C GLU A 103 -13.93 -2.74 1.96
N ASN A 104 -14.18 -2.03 3.06
CA ASN A 104 -14.64 -0.64 3.03
C ASN A 104 -13.59 0.31 2.44
N ARG A 105 -12.31 0.11 2.77
CA ARG A 105 -11.18 0.87 2.16
C ARG A 105 -11.06 0.58 0.66
N THR A 106 -11.25 -0.66 0.25
CA THR A 106 -11.27 -1.08 -1.16
C THR A 106 -12.42 -0.42 -1.93
N ALA A 107 -13.61 -0.40 -1.34
CA ALA A 107 -14.78 0.29 -1.91
C ALA A 107 -14.53 1.79 -2.04
N THR A 108 -13.97 2.42 -0.99
CA THR A 108 -13.59 3.84 -0.99
C THR A 108 -12.59 4.16 -2.10
N ALA A 109 -11.50 3.39 -2.21
CA ALA A 109 -10.51 3.58 -3.27
C ALA A 109 -11.10 3.42 -4.68
N THR A 110 -12.08 2.52 -4.84
CA THR A 110 -12.79 2.32 -6.11
C THR A 110 -13.67 3.53 -6.46
N LEU A 111 -14.39 4.08 -5.48
CA LEU A 111 -15.21 5.29 -5.63
C LEU A 111 -14.34 6.51 -5.97
N GLU A 112 -13.20 6.66 -5.30
CA GLU A 112 -12.24 7.73 -5.60
C GLU A 112 -11.67 7.61 -7.01
N LEU A 113 -11.37 6.38 -7.47
CA LEU A 113 -10.95 6.14 -8.86
C LEU A 113 -12.07 6.49 -9.86
N LYS A 114 -13.32 6.17 -9.56
CA LYS A 114 -14.47 6.58 -10.38
C LYS A 114 -14.58 8.10 -10.48
N ARG A 115 -14.45 8.80 -9.35
CA ARG A 115 -14.45 10.28 -9.29
C ARG A 115 -13.31 10.88 -10.10
N LEU A 116 -12.09 10.35 -9.96
CA LEU A 116 -10.91 10.79 -10.74
C LEU A 116 -11.11 10.52 -12.23
N GLY A 117 -11.67 9.36 -12.60
CA GLY A 117 -12.00 9.03 -13.98
C GLY A 117 -12.96 10.03 -14.62
N GLY A 118 -14.04 10.40 -13.93
CA GLY A 118 -14.96 11.45 -14.38
C GLY A 118 -14.26 12.80 -14.55
N ALA A 119 -13.48 13.22 -13.54
CA ALA A 119 -12.75 14.48 -13.57
C ALA A 119 -11.71 14.56 -14.71
N ILE A 120 -11.10 13.43 -15.09
CA ILE A 120 -10.20 13.31 -16.24
C ILE A 120 -10.96 13.48 -17.56
N VAL A 121 -12.11 12.81 -17.70
CA VAL A 121 -12.97 12.93 -18.90
C VAL A 121 -13.44 14.37 -19.09
N ASP A 122 -13.90 15.02 -18.01
CA ASP A 122 -14.36 16.41 -18.06
C ASP A 122 -13.24 17.37 -18.48
N LYS A 123 -12.05 17.24 -17.88
CA LYS A 123 -10.88 18.07 -18.23
C LYS A 123 -10.40 17.82 -19.65
N ALA A 124 -10.40 16.57 -20.12
CA ALA A 124 -10.04 16.24 -21.49
C ALA A 124 -11.02 16.88 -22.50
N SER A 125 -12.32 16.82 -22.22
CA SER A 125 -13.36 17.47 -23.03
C SER A 125 -13.22 19.00 -23.04
N ARG A 126 -12.92 19.60 -21.87
CA ARG A 126 -12.64 21.03 -21.76
C ARG A 126 -11.42 21.44 -22.58
N ILE A 127 -10.32 20.70 -22.50
CA ILE A 127 -9.12 20.93 -23.30
C ILE A 127 -9.42 20.89 -24.80
N GLU A 128 -10.21 19.91 -25.25
CA GLU A 128 -10.61 19.80 -26.66
C GLU A 128 -11.44 21.02 -27.09
N THR A 129 -12.43 21.39 -26.28
CA THR A 129 -13.33 22.51 -26.55
C THR A 129 -12.58 23.84 -26.58
N SER A 130 -11.78 24.13 -25.54
CA SER A 130 -10.94 25.33 -25.46
C SER A 130 -9.96 25.43 -26.63
N THR A 131 -9.35 24.31 -27.04
CA THR A 131 -8.45 24.28 -28.21
C THR A 131 -9.18 24.66 -29.49
N LYS A 132 -10.40 24.14 -29.70
CA LYS A 132 -11.24 24.51 -30.86
C LYS A 132 -11.66 25.98 -30.81
N THR A 133 -12.04 26.48 -29.64
CA THR A 133 -12.42 27.88 -29.41
C THR A 133 -11.27 28.83 -29.71
N ILE A 134 -10.08 28.57 -29.15
CA ILE A 134 -8.86 29.34 -29.41
C ILE A 134 -8.53 29.36 -30.91
N ALA A 135 -8.58 28.20 -31.57
CA ALA A 135 -8.31 28.11 -33.00
C ALA A 135 -9.32 28.91 -33.84
N LYS A 136 -10.60 28.94 -33.45
CA LYS A 136 -11.62 29.76 -34.11
C LYS A 136 -11.35 31.25 -33.90
N SER A 137 -11.11 31.68 -32.66
CA SER A 137 -10.82 33.08 -32.32
C SER A 137 -9.60 33.62 -33.06
N LEU A 138 -8.52 32.82 -33.17
CA LEU A 138 -7.32 33.20 -33.93
C LEU A 138 -7.61 33.39 -35.42
N ARG A 139 -8.44 32.52 -36.03
CA ARG A 139 -8.85 32.69 -37.44
C ARG A 139 -9.71 33.93 -37.64
N THR A 140 -10.62 34.22 -36.70
CA THR A 140 -11.46 35.43 -36.72
C THR A 140 -10.62 36.70 -36.59
N LEU A 141 -9.65 36.74 -35.67
CA LEU A 141 -8.71 37.87 -35.55
C LEU A 141 -7.95 38.10 -36.86
N ASN A 142 -7.40 37.04 -37.45
CA ASN A 142 -6.72 37.13 -38.74
C ASN A 142 -7.64 37.61 -39.88
N GLN A 143 -8.94 37.28 -39.87
CA GLN A 143 -9.88 37.78 -40.88
C GLN A 143 -10.17 39.28 -40.70
N ILE A 144 -10.31 39.75 -39.46
CA ILE A 144 -10.58 41.17 -39.16
C ILE A 144 -9.37 42.04 -39.53
N GLU A 145 -8.16 41.61 -39.19
CA GLU A 145 -6.91 42.30 -39.53
C GLU A 145 -6.70 42.43 -41.04
N ASN A 146 -7.12 41.42 -41.82
CA ASN A 146 -7.02 41.45 -43.28
C ASN A 146 -8.11 42.31 -43.95
N ALA A 147 -9.23 42.58 -43.28
CA ALA A 147 -10.37 43.32 -43.82
C ALA A 147 -10.31 44.84 -43.57
N THR A 148 -9.63 45.27 -42.49
CA THR A 148 -9.53 46.68 -42.12
C THR A 148 -8.53 47.42 -43.04
N THR A 149 -9.00 47.92 -44.18
CA THR A 149 -8.23 48.78 -45.08
C THR A 149 -8.16 50.20 -44.51
N ILE A 150 -6.99 50.85 -44.61
CA ILE A 150 -6.77 52.26 -44.20
C ILE A 150 -7.80 53.21 -44.87
N GLU A 151 -8.29 52.86 -46.05
CA GLU A 151 -9.32 53.60 -46.80
C GLU A 151 -10.69 53.68 -46.09
N TYR A 152 -11.07 52.65 -45.31
CA TYR A 152 -12.34 52.61 -44.56
C TYR A 152 -12.33 53.59 -43.37
N PHE A 153 -11.17 53.73 -42.73
CA PHE A 153 -10.92 54.63 -41.60
C PHE A 153 -11.03 56.12 -41.95
N LEU A 154 -10.84 56.49 -43.23
CA LEU A 154 -10.79 57.88 -43.68
C LEU A 154 -12.18 58.49 -43.99
N THR A 155 -13.26 57.75 -43.74
CA THR A 155 -14.65 58.23 -43.93
C THR A 155 -15.31 58.65 -42.61
N ALA A 156 -16.24 59.61 -42.65
CA ALA A 156 -16.87 60.17 -41.43
C ALA A 156 -17.69 59.16 -40.61
N ASN A 157 -18.32 58.16 -41.26
CA ASN A 157 -18.99 57.03 -40.60
C ASN A 157 -18.00 55.91 -40.23
N GLY A 158 -16.89 55.80 -40.97
CA GLY A 158 -15.84 54.81 -40.76
C GLY A 158 -15.11 54.97 -39.43
N LEU A 159 -15.03 56.18 -38.85
CA LEU A 159 -14.35 56.39 -37.57
C LEU A 159 -15.08 55.72 -36.39
N VAL A 160 -16.41 55.82 -36.33
CA VAL A 160 -17.24 55.20 -35.26
C VAL A 160 -17.30 53.68 -35.42
N GLU A 161 -17.44 53.21 -36.66
CA GLU A 161 -17.43 51.79 -36.99
C GLU A 161 -16.06 51.15 -36.72
N ALA A 162 -14.97 51.85 -37.04
CA ALA A 162 -13.62 51.41 -36.74
C ALA A 162 -13.31 51.38 -35.24
N TRP A 163 -13.80 52.35 -34.47
CA TRP A 163 -13.69 52.31 -33.00
C TRP A 163 -14.43 51.11 -32.41
N THR A 164 -15.65 50.85 -32.89
CA THR A 164 -16.45 49.70 -32.47
C THR A 164 -15.76 48.38 -32.78
N GLU A 165 -15.12 48.28 -33.95
CA GLU A 165 -14.38 47.09 -34.34
C GLU A 165 -13.07 46.92 -33.55
N ALA A 166 -12.36 48.01 -33.26
CA ALA A 166 -11.18 48.00 -32.39
C ALA A 166 -11.52 47.53 -30.96
N ASP A 167 -12.65 47.98 -30.41
CA ASP A 167 -13.13 47.51 -29.11
C ASP A 167 -13.49 46.02 -29.14
N ARG A 168 -14.17 45.53 -30.19
CA ARG A 168 -14.44 44.09 -30.36
C ARG A 168 -13.18 43.24 -30.44
N VAL A 169 -12.17 43.68 -31.19
CA VAL A 169 -10.87 43.00 -31.28
C VAL A 169 -10.16 42.99 -29.92
N SER A 170 -10.20 44.11 -29.19
CA SER A 170 -9.64 44.20 -27.84
C SER A 170 -10.32 43.22 -26.87
N GLN A 171 -11.66 43.19 -26.84
CA GLN A 171 -12.43 42.26 -26.02
C GLN A 171 -12.18 40.80 -26.39
N LEU A 172 -12.11 40.48 -27.70
CA LEU A 172 -11.76 39.15 -28.18
C LEU A 172 -10.34 38.75 -27.77
N GLY A 173 -9.38 39.67 -27.83
CA GLY A 173 -8.00 39.45 -27.38
C GLY A 173 -7.91 39.16 -25.88
N LEU A 174 -8.67 39.87 -25.05
CA LEU A 174 -8.75 39.60 -23.61
C LEU A 174 -9.38 38.23 -23.32
N ALA A 175 -10.51 37.91 -23.96
CA ALA A 175 -11.17 36.61 -23.82
C ALA A 175 -10.26 35.46 -24.27
N LEU A 176 -9.56 35.62 -25.40
CA LEU A 176 -8.60 34.64 -25.91
C LEU A 176 -7.43 34.42 -24.94
N ARG A 177 -6.87 35.48 -24.36
CA ARG A 177 -5.81 35.36 -23.36
C ARG A 177 -6.28 34.57 -22.14
N ASN A 178 -7.48 34.86 -21.64
CA ASN A 178 -8.06 34.15 -20.50
C ASN A 178 -8.29 32.67 -20.83
N GLU A 179 -8.81 32.36 -22.02
CA GLU A 179 -9.02 30.98 -22.48
C GLU A 179 -7.70 30.19 -22.60
N ILE A 180 -6.61 30.84 -23.03
CA ILE A 180 -5.28 30.21 -23.10
C ILE A 180 -4.75 29.88 -21.69
N ILE A 181 -4.90 30.81 -20.73
CA ILE A 181 -4.51 30.59 -19.34
C ILE A 181 -5.30 29.42 -18.75
N ASP A 182 -6.63 29.44 -18.91
CA ASP A 182 -7.49 28.38 -18.40
C ASP A 182 -7.22 27.01 -19.05
N LEU A 183 -6.90 26.99 -20.34
CA LEU A 183 -6.45 25.78 -21.04
C LEU A 183 -5.13 25.25 -20.45
N GLN A 184 -4.18 26.14 -20.16
CA GLN A 184 -2.91 25.76 -19.55
C GLN A 184 -3.13 25.15 -18.16
N ASP A 185 -3.93 25.80 -17.32
CA ASP A 185 -4.24 25.32 -15.97
C ASP A 185 -4.99 23.99 -16.01
N THR A 186 -5.93 23.83 -16.95
CA THR A 186 -6.67 22.57 -17.13
C THR A 186 -5.74 21.41 -17.54
N LYS A 187 -4.72 21.65 -18.38
CA LYS A 187 -3.72 20.64 -18.75
C LYS A 187 -2.82 20.22 -17.58
N VAL A 188 -2.44 21.18 -16.73
CA VAL A 188 -1.67 20.89 -15.52
C VAL A 188 -2.51 20.05 -14.56
N ALA A 189 -3.75 20.46 -14.29
CA ALA A 189 -4.68 19.74 -13.43
C ALA A 189 -4.96 18.31 -13.93
N LEU A 190 -5.12 18.12 -15.24
CA LEU A 190 -5.28 16.79 -15.85
C LEU A 190 -4.08 15.87 -15.56
N THR A 191 -2.86 16.41 -15.65
CA THR A 191 -1.62 15.66 -15.36
C THR A 191 -1.56 15.23 -13.89
N VAL A 192 -1.98 16.12 -12.97
CA VAL A 192 -2.08 15.81 -11.53
C VAL A 192 -3.09 14.68 -11.29
N ASP A 193 -4.27 14.73 -11.91
CA ASP A 193 -5.30 13.69 -11.76
C ASP A 193 -4.82 12.31 -12.25
N TYR A 194 -4.05 12.24 -13.34
CA TYR A 194 -3.41 10.99 -13.78
C TYR A 194 -2.42 10.46 -12.73
N GLY A 195 -1.59 11.32 -12.15
CA GLY A 195 -0.66 10.93 -11.08
C GLY A 195 -1.37 10.38 -9.85
N GLU A 196 -2.45 11.03 -9.41
CA GLU A 196 -3.28 10.55 -8.29
C GLU A 196 -4.01 9.24 -8.60
N THR A 197 -4.45 9.05 -9.85
CA THR A 197 -5.06 7.80 -10.32
C THR A 197 -4.09 6.62 -10.18
N GLU A 198 -2.83 6.78 -10.60
CA GLU A 198 -1.83 5.72 -10.50
C GLU A 198 -1.49 5.38 -9.04
N LYS A 199 -1.35 6.38 -8.17
CA LYS A 199 -1.18 6.15 -6.73
C LYS A 199 -2.37 5.37 -6.15
N LYS A 200 -3.60 5.75 -6.49
CA LYS A 200 -4.80 5.10 -5.97
C LYS A 200 -4.97 3.67 -6.49
N ARG A 201 -4.58 3.39 -7.74
CA ARG A 201 -4.51 2.03 -8.29
C ARG A 201 -3.51 1.15 -7.54
N ALA A 202 -2.33 1.68 -7.23
CA ALA A 202 -1.34 0.96 -6.42
C ALA A 202 -1.88 0.62 -5.02
N THR A 203 -2.55 1.59 -4.36
CA THR A 203 -3.23 1.36 -3.08
C THR A 203 -4.30 0.27 -3.19
N LEU A 204 -5.14 0.30 -4.23
CA LEU A 204 -6.20 -0.70 -4.44
C LEU A 204 -5.61 -2.11 -4.62
N LEU A 205 -4.52 -2.25 -5.36
CA LEU A 205 -3.83 -3.53 -5.51
C LEU A 205 -3.26 -4.04 -4.19
N SER A 206 -2.69 -3.15 -3.37
CA SER A 206 -2.21 -3.50 -2.03
C SER A 206 -3.34 -3.97 -1.13
N LEU A 207 -4.46 -3.24 -1.08
CA LEU A 207 -5.64 -3.61 -0.29
C LEU A 207 -6.23 -4.97 -0.71
N LYS A 208 -6.25 -5.28 -2.02
CA LYS A 208 -6.71 -6.58 -2.51
C LYS A 208 -5.81 -7.74 -2.05
N LYS A 209 -4.49 -7.54 -2.04
CA LYS A 209 -3.53 -8.53 -1.53
C LYS A 209 -3.70 -8.75 -0.02
N GLU A 210 -3.86 -7.66 0.72
CA GLU A 210 -4.14 -7.70 2.17
C GLU A 210 -5.42 -8.46 2.48
N LEU A 211 -6.51 -8.15 1.78
CA LEU A 211 -7.80 -8.82 1.93
C LEU A 211 -7.70 -10.34 1.69
N ALA A 212 -6.96 -10.76 0.65
CA ALA A 212 -6.74 -12.17 0.37
C ALA A 212 -5.98 -12.86 1.51
N GLY A 213 -4.94 -12.21 2.06
CA GLY A 213 -4.19 -12.70 3.22
C GLY A 213 -5.06 -12.82 4.47
N GLN A 214 -5.88 -11.82 4.77
CA GLN A 214 -6.80 -11.84 5.91
C GLN A 214 -7.84 -12.95 5.80
N LYS A 215 -8.42 -13.18 4.60
CA LYS A 215 -9.36 -14.28 4.35
C LYS A 215 -8.71 -15.65 4.55
N LEU A 216 -7.48 -15.82 4.05
CA LEU A 216 -6.70 -17.04 4.28
C LEU A 216 -6.44 -17.27 5.77
N LEU A 217 -6.09 -16.22 6.53
CA LEU A 217 -5.86 -16.31 7.97
C LEU A 217 -7.14 -16.68 8.74
N LEU A 218 -8.28 -16.08 8.37
CA LEU A 218 -9.57 -16.40 8.97
C LEU A 218 -9.93 -17.88 8.79
N ASP A 219 -9.71 -18.42 7.59
CA ASP A 219 -9.96 -19.83 7.30
C ASP A 219 -8.99 -20.75 8.04
N GLN A 220 -7.74 -20.33 8.22
CA GLN A 220 -6.76 -21.06 9.04
C GLN A 220 -7.20 -21.13 10.50
N ASN A 221 -7.61 -20.01 11.10
CA ASN A 221 -8.10 -20.00 12.49
C ASN A 221 -9.35 -20.87 12.68
N ARG A 222 -10.26 -20.89 11.69
CA ARG A 222 -11.43 -21.79 11.70
C ARG A 222 -11.01 -23.27 11.71
N ARG A 223 -10.04 -23.64 10.86
CA ARG A 223 -9.52 -25.01 10.80
C ARG A 223 -8.77 -25.38 12.08
N GLU A 224 -7.96 -24.48 12.61
CA GLU A 224 -7.25 -24.70 13.87
C GLU A 224 -8.21 -24.99 15.02
N GLN A 225 -9.28 -24.18 15.14
CA GLN A 225 -10.31 -24.42 16.14
C GLN A 225 -10.98 -25.79 15.99
N GLN A 226 -11.37 -26.15 14.75
CA GLN A 226 -12.00 -27.43 14.47
C GLN A 226 -11.09 -28.62 14.79
N LEU A 227 -9.80 -28.52 14.42
CA LEU A 227 -8.80 -29.54 14.73
C LEU A 227 -8.57 -29.67 16.23
N LEU A 228 -8.49 -28.54 16.95
CA LEU A 228 -8.33 -28.53 18.41
C LEU A 228 -9.53 -29.19 19.10
N LEU A 229 -10.76 -28.80 18.74
CA LEU A 229 -11.98 -29.37 19.31
C LEU A 229 -12.10 -30.87 19.00
N SER A 230 -11.76 -31.28 17.79
CA SER A 230 -11.78 -32.68 17.36
C SER A 230 -10.73 -33.53 18.11
N ALA A 231 -9.49 -33.06 18.19
CA ALA A 231 -8.39 -33.75 18.84
C ALA A 231 -8.61 -33.87 20.36
N THR A 232 -9.16 -32.83 20.98
CA THR A 232 -9.43 -32.81 22.43
C THR A 232 -10.75 -33.47 22.80
N ARG A 233 -11.68 -33.61 21.84
CA ARG A 233 -13.07 -34.03 22.07
C ARG A 233 -13.74 -33.20 23.17
N ASN A 234 -13.43 -31.91 23.23
CA ASN A 234 -13.84 -30.98 24.29
C ASN A 234 -13.37 -31.35 25.71
N LYS A 235 -12.29 -32.14 25.85
CA LYS A 235 -11.74 -32.56 27.13
C LYS A 235 -10.43 -31.84 27.43
N GLU A 236 -10.39 -31.16 28.58
CA GLU A 236 -9.19 -30.51 29.09
C GLU A 236 -8.03 -31.49 29.26
N SER A 237 -8.29 -32.71 29.71
CA SER A 237 -7.24 -33.73 29.88
C SER A 237 -6.54 -34.12 28.58
N GLU A 238 -7.27 -34.18 27.46
CA GLU A 238 -6.67 -34.45 26.15
C GLU A 238 -5.90 -33.23 25.63
N TYR A 239 -6.36 -32.02 25.91
CA TYR A 239 -5.63 -30.80 25.62
C TYR A 239 -4.28 -30.74 26.34
N GLN A 240 -4.26 -31.03 27.64
CA GLN A 240 -3.01 -31.05 28.43
C GLN A 240 -2.01 -32.09 27.90
N LYS A 241 -2.48 -33.26 27.44
CA LYS A 241 -1.62 -34.27 26.77
C LYS A 241 -1.01 -33.74 25.47
N ILE A 242 -1.82 -33.10 24.62
CA ILE A 242 -1.33 -32.50 23.37
C ILE A 242 -0.31 -31.39 23.66
N LEU A 243 -0.58 -30.55 24.66
CA LEU A 243 0.32 -29.47 25.07
C LEU A 243 1.68 -30.02 25.53
N ALA A 244 1.67 -31.04 26.40
CA ALA A 244 2.88 -31.69 26.87
C ALA A 244 3.68 -32.33 25.71
N ALA A 245 3.01 -33.04 24.80
CA ALA A 245 3.65 -33.65 23.64
C ALA A 245 4.28 -32.61 22.69
N LYS A 246 3.63 -31.46 22.49
CA LYS A 246 4.20 -30.35 21.69
C LYS A 246 5.43 -29.73 22.35
N GLN A 247 5.40 -29.55 23.67
CA GLN A 247 6.54 -29.02 24.43
C GLN A 247 7.77 -29.95 24.34
N GLU A 248 7.55 -31.26 24.48
CA GLU A 248 8.62 -32.26 24.35
C GLU A 248 9.22 -32.26 22.94
N ALA A 249 8.37 -32.28 21.91
CA ALA A 249 8.81 -32.26 20.52
C ALA A 249 9.54 -30.94 20.14
N LYS A 250 9.10 -29.79 20.69
CA LYS A 250 9.82 -28.52 20.57
C LYS A 250 11.23 -28.62 21.16
N ALA A 251 11.33 -29.11 22.40
CA ALA A 251 12.62 -29.24 23.08
C ALA A 251 13.55 -30.22 22.36
N ALA A 252 13.02 -31.29 21.76
CA ALA A 252 13.78 -32.22 20.93
C ALA A 252 14.32 -31.55 19.66
N PHE A 253 13.47 -30.81 18.94
CA PHE A 253 13.89 -30.08 17.74
C PHE A 253 14.95 -29.01 18.04
N GLU A 254 14.79 -28.22 19.11
CA GLU A 254 15.76 -27.19 19.49
C GLU A 254 17.11 -27.79 19.87
N LYS A 255 17.12 -28.98 20.49
CA LYS A 255 18.34 -29.73 20.73
C LYS A 255 19.01 -30.15 19.41
N GLU A 256 18.26 -30.76 18.49
CA GLU A 256 18.78 -31.14 17.17
C GLU A 256 19.35 -29.92 16.43
N LEU A 257 18.64 -28.78 16.42
CA LEU A 257 19.11 -27.55 15.80
C LEU A 257 20.43 -27.06 16.43
N THR A 258 20.54 -27.10 17.76
CA THR A 258 21.77 -26.72 18.46
C THR A 258 22.93 -27.65 18.11
N ASP A 259 22.69 -28.97 18.03
CA ASP A 259 23.70 -29.96 17.63
C ASP A 259 24.14 -29.73 16.17
N PHE A 260 23.20 -29.40 15.26
CA PHE A 260 23.50 -29.02 13.88
C PHE A 260 24.29 -27.70 13.80
N GLU A 261 23.91 -26.65 14.53
CA GLU A 261 24.65 -25.38 14.59
C GLU A 261 26.07 -25.57 15.15
N ALA A 262 26.24 -26.41 16.17
CA ALA A 262 27.55 -26.77 16.70
C ALA A 262 28.41 -27.50 15.67
N SER A 263 27.82 -28.35 14.82
CA SER A 263 28.52 -28.98 13.69
C SER A 263 28.89 -27.99 12.58
N LEU A 264 28.12 -26.90 12.42
CA LEU A 264 28.33 -25.84 11.43
C LEU A 264 29.30 -24.74 11.89
N LYS A 265 29.59 -24.62 13.20
CA LYS A 265 30.54 -23.67 13.81
C LYS A 265 31.99 -23.78 13.31
N PHE A 266 32.26 -24.55 12.26
CA PHE A 266 33.56 -24.63 11.59
C PHE A 266 33.85 -23.47 10.61
N THR A 267 32.95 -22.49 10.42
CA THR A 267 33.11 -21.48 9.33
C THR A 267 32.60 -20.06 9.64
N LEU A 268 32.74 -19.55 10.87
CA LEU A 268 32.40 -18.15 11.19
C LEU A 268 33.64 -17.37 11.64
N ASP A 269 34.14 -16.48 10.77
CA ASP A 269 35.22 -15.54 11.09
C ASP A 269 34.68 -14.43 12.01
N PRO A 270 35.17 -14.30 13.26
CA PRO A 270 34.73 -13.29 14.22
C PRO A 270 34.87 -11.84 13.71
N ASN A 271 35.72 -11.59 12.71
CA ASN A 271 35.91 -10.27 12.11
C ASN A 271 34.76 -9.83 11.19
N THR A 272 33.84 -10.74 10.86
CA THR A 272 32.64 -10.45 10.03
C THR A 272 31.44 -9.97 10.85
N ILE A 273 31.53 -10.01 12.19
CA ILE A 273 30.45 -9.59 13.09
C ILE A 273 30.53 -8.07 13.30
N PRO A 274 29.50 -7.29 12.93
CA PRO A 274 29.49 -5.84 13.14
C PRO A 274 29.60 -5.49 14.63
N ARG A 275 30.36 -4.44 14.96
CA ARG A 275 30.39 -3.90 16.33
C ARG A 275 28.99 -3.41 16.72
N ALA A 276 28.60 -3.61 17.98
CA ALA A 276 27.35 -3.07 18.52
C ALA A 276 27.26 -1.55 18.27
N GLY A 277 26.19 -1.09 17.64
CA GLY A 277 26.04 0.28 17.15
C GLY A 277 24.60 0.59 16.73
N SER A 278 24.38 1.69 15.99
CA SER A 278 23.05 2.11 15.53
C SER A 278 22.35 1.00 14.74
N GLY A 279 21.10 0.71 15.08
CA GLY A 279 20.32 -0.39 14.50
C GLY A 279 20.24 -0.30 12.98
N VAL A 280 20.83 -1.28 12.31
CA VAL A 280 20.79 -1.41 10.83
C VAL A 280 19.48 -2.06 10.38
N LEU A 281 18.77 -2.72 11.31
CA LEU A 281 17.49 -3.38 11.10
C LEU A 281 16.39 -2.64 11.87
N THR A 282 15.23 -2.45 11.24
CA THR A 282 14.01 -1.99 11.90
C THR A 282 13.27 -3.18 12.54
N PHE A 283 12.32 -2.90 13.42
CA PHE A 283 11.43 -3.95 13.92
C PHE A 283 10.60 -4.56 12.77
N PRO A 284 10.42 -5.90 12.72
CA PRO A 284 9.76 -6.59 11.61
C PRO A 284 8.23 -6.58 11.72
N ILE A 285 7.66 -5.55 12.36
CA ILE A 285 6.22 -5.38 12.55
C ILE A 285 5.83 -4.03 11.97
N ASP A 286 4.60 -3.94 11.44
CA ASP A 286 4.02 -2.70 10.95
C ASP A 286 4.37 -1.49 11.86
N PRO A 287 4.98 -0.41 11.31
CA PRO A 287 5.43 0.72 12.11
C PRO A 287 4.31 1.41 12.89
N ALA A 288 3.09 1.45 12.36
CA ALA A 288 1.96 2.05 13.06
C ALA A 288 1.54 1.18 14.26
N PHE A 289 1.62 -0.14 14.14
CA PHE A 289 1.47 -1.03 15.29
C PHE A 289 2.59 -0.81 16.31
N MET A 290 3.86 -0.79 15.87
CA MET A 290 5.00 -0.60 16.78
C MET A 290 4.92 0.71 17.57
N ALA A 291 4.41 1.79 16.98
CA ALA A 291 4.20 3.06 17.66
C ALA A 291 3.20 2.97 18.84
N ARG A 292 2.29 1.98 18.82
CA ARG A 292 1.30 1.71 19.88
C ARG A 292 1.84 0.78 20.98
N CYS A 293 3.03 0.19 20.82
CA CYS A 293 3.59 -0.69 21.84
C CYS A 293 3.87 0.00 23.18
N LYS A 294 4.10 1.31 23.17
CA LYS A 294 4.21 2.14 24.37
C LYS A 294 2.94 2.11 25.24
N ASP A 295 1.77 1.89 24.63
CA ASP A 295 0.49 1.82 25.34
C ASP A 295 0.33 0.47 26.06
N ARG A 296 1.19 -0.50 25.75
CA ARG A 296 1.16 -1.89 26.25
C ARG A 296 2.30 -2.20 27.22
N VAL A 297 3.00 -1.18 27.74
CA VAL A 297 4.09 -1.35 28.71
C VAL A 297 3.64 -2.11 29.96
N LYS A 298 2.40 -1.92 30.41
CA LYS A 298 1.85 -2.66 31.56
C LYS A 298 1.74 -4.16 31.31
N THR A 299 1.53 -4.56 30.05
CA THR A 299 1.36 -5.96 29.65
C THR A 299 2.71 -6.65 29.45
N PHE A 300 3.67 -5.98 28.80
CA PHE A 300 4.95 -6.58 28.39
C PHE A 300 6.15 -6.18 29.26
N GLY A 301 6.00 -5.17 30.13
CA GLY A 301 7.10 -4.60 30.91
C GLY A 301 8.10 -3.79 30.08
N ASN A 302 7.82 -3.53 28.79
CA ASN A 302 8.67 -2.78 27.88
C ASN A 302 7.85 -2.05 26.80
N ALA A 303 8.45 -1.04 26.17
CA ALA A 303 7.80 -0.18 25.18
C ALA A 303 7.78 -0.75 23.74
N TYR A 304 8.23 -2.01 23.56
CA TYR A 304 8.47 -2.62 22.25
C TYR A 304 7.61 -3.88 22.01
N CYS A 305 6.64 -4.15 22.89
CA CYS A 305 5.84 -5.38 22.87
C CYS A 305 6.67 -6.67 22.87
N LEU A 306 7.88 -6.65 23.43
CA LEU A 306 8.72 -7.84 23.49
C LEU A 306 8.20 -8.78 24.57
N THR A 307 7.92 -10.02 24.21
CA THR A 307 7.63 -11.09 25.18
C THR A 307 8.91 -11.78 25.63
N GLN A 308 9.94 -11.76 24.80
CA GLN A 308 11.23 -12.35 25.13
C GLN A 308 12.37 -11.66 24.38
N PHE A 309 13.48 -11.41 25.08
CA PHE A 309 14.71 -10.85 24.50
C PHE A 309 15.64 -11.97 23.99
N PHE A 310 16.67 -11.57 23.24
CA PHE A 310 17.78 -12.44 22.88
C PHE A 310 18.63 -12.74 24.12
N GLY A 311 19.20 -13.96 24.17
CA GLY A 311 20.13 -14.37 25.22
C GLY A 311 19.49 -15.14 26.37
N TYR A 312 20.17 -15.14 27.52
CA TYR A 312 19.74 -15.84 28.74
C TYR A 312 18.65 -15.06 29.49
N THR A 313 17.45 -15.04 28.93
CA THR A 313 16.24 -14.50 29.59
C THR A 313 15.82 -15.37 30.78
N ASP A 314 14.93 -14.87 31.63
CA ASP A 314 14.41 -15.66 32.76
C ASP A 314 13.68 -16.92 32.30
N PHE A 315 12.98 -16.86 31.15
CA PHE A 315 12.37 -18.03 30.52
C PHE A 315 13.41 -19.02 29.98
N ALA A 316 14.48 -18.52 29.36
CA ALA A 316 15.59 -19.38 28.94
C ALA A 316 16.23 -20.10 30.14
N LYS A 317 16.47 -19.35 31.23
CA LYS A 317 17.04 -19.86 32.49
C LYS A 317 16.12 -20.83 33.23
N SER A 318 14.80 -20.80 32.98
CA SER A 318 13.86 -21.77 33.57
C SER A 318 13.97 -23.17 32.94
N GLY A 319 14.87 -23.38 31.99
CA GLY A 319 15.07 -24.65 31.29
C GLY A 319 14.27 -24.79 30.00
N ALA A 320 13.62 -23.72 29.52
CA ALA A 320 12.77 -23.77 28.33
C ALA A 320 13.50 -24.21 27.06
N TYR A 321 14.80 -23.90 26.96
CA TYR A 321 15.70 -24.32 25.86
C TYR A 321 16.77 -25.29 26.36
N GLN A 322 16.44 -26.14 27.32
CA GLN A 322 17.41 -27.05 27.98
C GLN A 322 18.60 -26.30 28.59
N GLY A 323 18.36 -25.08 29.09
CA GLY A 323 19.39 -24.21 29.67
C GLY A 323 20.18 -23.38 28.67
N ASN A 324 19.89 -23.47 27.36
CA ASN A 324 20.49 -22.62 26.33
C ASN A 324 19.84 -21.24 26.26
N GLN A 325 20.51 -20.33 25.57
CA GLN A 325 20.03 -18.96 25.33
C GLN A 325 18.93 -18.92 24.25
N HIS A 326 18.05 -17.93 24.34
CA HIS A 326 17.12 -17.63 23.25
C HIS A 326 17.89 -17.03 22.06
N ASN A 327 17.74 -17.59 20.87
CA ASN A 327 18.49 -17.19 19.68
C ASN A 327 17.82 -16.08 18.84
N GLY A 328 16.75 -15.46 19.37
CA GLY A 328 16.03 -14.38 18.70
C GLY A 328 15.36 -13.42 19.68
N ILE A 329 14.38 -12.68 19.18
CA ILE A 329 13.49 -11.84 19.99
C ILE A 329 12.05 -12.18 19.64
N ASP A 330 11.18 -12.20 20.65
CA ASP A 330 9.77 -12.53 20.46
C ASP A 330 8.91 -11.30 20.69
N PHE A 331 7.95 -11.07 19.78
CA PHE A 331 6.98 -10.00 19.88
C PHE A 331 5.59 -10.54 20.19
N GLY A 332 4.95 -9.98 21.21
CA GLY A 332 3.55 -10.26 21.51
C GLY A 332 2.64 -9.37 20.68
N VAL A 333 2.16 -9.87 19.55
CA VAL A 333 1.20 -9.15 18.68
C VAL A 333 -0.07 -9.96 18.44
N PRO A 334 -1.24 -9.31 18.26
CA PRO A 334 -2.47 -9.98 17.85
C PRO A 334 -2.33 -10.65 16.47
N ASP A 335 -3.05 -11.75 16.25
CA ASP A 335 -3.13 -12.37 14.93
C ASP A 335 -3.64 -11.35 13.88
N GLY A 336 -3.10 -11.47 12.66
CA GLY A 336 -3.39 -10.56 11.56
C GLY A 336 -2.57 -9.26 11.57
N THR A 337 -1.76 -9.02 12.60
CA THR A 337 -0.77 -7.93 12.58
C THR A 337 0.22 -8.19 11.44
N LYS A 338 0.47 -7.16 10.62
CA LYS A 338 1.37 -7.28 9.46
C LYS A 338 2.81 -7.40 9.92
N ILE A 339 3.49 -8.42 9.40
CA ILE A 339 4.93 -8.59 9.47
C ILE A 339 5.55 -7.91 8.25
N VAL A 340 6.59 -7.11 8.47
CA VAL A 340 7.29 -6.35 7.43
C VAL A 340 8.77 -6.70 7.44
N ALA A 341 9.45 -6.52 6.32
CA ALA A 341 10.89 -6.75 6.26
C ALA A 341 11.63 -5.74 7.15
N ALA A 342 12.53 -6.23 8.00
CA ALA A 342 13.37 -5.41 8.89
C ALA A 342 14.35 -4.50 8.13
N LEU A 343 14.64 -4.84 6.87
CA LEU A 343 15.44 -4.06 5.93
C LEU A 343 15.10 -4.51 4.51
N SER A 344 15.37 -3.67 3.51
CA SER A 344 15.25 -4.10 2.11
C SER A 344 16.10 -5.33 1.83
N GLY A 345 15.55 -6.28 1.08
CA GLY A 345 16.20 -7.56 0.83
C GLY A 345 15.43 -8.44 -0.15
N VAL A 346 15.93 -9.65 -0.34
CA VAL A 346 15.34 -10.69 -1.20
C VAL A 346 14.90 -11.85 -0.31
N VAL A 347 13.66 -12.31 -0.50
CA VAL A 347 13.18 -13.54 0.12
C VAL A 347 13.94 -14.71 -0.49
N GLU A 348 14.74 -15.39 0.31
CA GLU A 348 15.54 -16.55 -0.14
C GLU A 348 14.81 -17.86 0.08
N ALA A 349 14.04 -17.96 1.16
CA ALA A 349 13.30 -19.16 1.50
C ALA A 349 12.07 -18.83 2.36
N THR A 350 11.08 -19.71 2.30
CA THR A 350 9.94 -19.72 3.20
C THR A 350 9.65 -21.15 3.63
N GLY A 351 9.04 -21.34 4.79
CA GLY A 351 8.69 -22.66 5.27
C GLY A 351 7.67 -22.66 6.39
N ASN A 352 7.32 -23.86 6.84
CA ASN A 352 6.44 -24.07 7.98
C ASN A 352 6.91 -25.30 8.77
N THR A 353 7.52 -25.12 9.94
CA THR A 353 7.98 -26.24 10.76
C THR A 353 6.80 -27.11 11.20
N ASP A 354 5.65 -26.50 11.48
CA ASP A 354 4.47 -27.20 11.98
C ASP A 354 3.83 -28.14 10.94
N ALA A 355 4.24 -28.05 9.67
CA ALA A 355 3.83 -29.01 8.64
C ALA A 355 4.47 -30.39 8.83
N SER A 356 5.60 -30.46 9.54
CA SER A 356 6.32 -31.70 9.81
C SER A 356 5.93 -32.26 11.18
N LYS A 357 5.49 -33.52 11.21
CA LYS A 357 5.08 -34.19 12.46
C LYS A 357 6.26 -34.25 13.43
N GLY A 358 6.07 -33.73 14.64
CA GLY A 358 7.12 -33.67 15.68
C GLY A 358 8.07 -32.46 15.57
N CYS A 359 7.88 -31.59 14.58
CA CYS A 359 8.68 -30.38 14.39
C CYS A 359 7.85 -29.15 14.79
N TYR A 360 7.80 -28.84 16.09
CA TYR A 360 6.99 -27.72 16.63
C TYR A 360 7.88 -26.61 17.15
N SER A 361 8.53 -25.90 16.23
CA SER A 361 9.48 -24.83 16.54
C SER A 361 8.98 -23.47 16.07
N TYR A 362 9.49 -22.96 14.95
CA TYR A 362 9.26 -21.60 14.47
C TYR A 362 7.89 -21.37 13.82
N GLY A 363 7.12 -22.42 13.55
CA GLY A 363 5.91 -22.34 12.74
C GLY A 363 6.25 -21.90 11.32
N LYS A 364 5.47 -20.97 10.77
CA LYS A 364 5.72 -20.37 9.45
C LYS A 364 6.84 -19.33 9.54
N TRP A 365 7.82 -19.41 8.64
CA TRP A 365 8.99 -18.53 8.63
C TRP A 365 9.33 -18.02 7.22
N VAL A 366 10.02 -16.88 7.16
CA VAL A 366 10.44 -16.22 5.90
C VAL A 366 11.87 -15.72 6.04
N LEU A 367 12.80 -16.35 5.33
CA LEU A 367 14.20 -15.95 5.31
C LEU A 367 14.44 -14.84 4.29
N VAL A 368 14.94 -13.68 4.75
CA VAL A 368 15.24 -12.51 3.91
C VAL A 368 16.72 -12.19 4.00
N ARG A 369 17.43 -12.24 2.87
CA ARG A 369 18.82 -11.75 2.77
C ARG A 369 18.83 -10.27 2.40
N HIS A 370 19.60 -9.49 3.14
CA HIS A 370 19.74 -8.06 2.95
C HIS A 370 21.03 -7.70 2.20
N GLY A 371 21.06 -6.50 1.60
CA GLY A 371 22.20 -6.02 0.83
C GLY A 371 23.46 -5.69 1.64
N ASN A 372 23.36 -5.71 2.98
CA ASN A 372 24.44 -5.42 3.92
C ASN A 372 25.12 -6.68 4.47
N GLY A 373 24.81 -7.87 3.93
CA GLY A 373 25.35 -9.15 4.39
C GLY A 373 24.62 -9.76 5.59
N LEU A 374 23.59 -9.10 6.13
CA LEU A 374 22.73 -9.67 7.16
C LEU A 374 21.56 -10.47 6.56
N THR A 375 21.02 -11.38 7.35
CA THR A 375 19.82 -12.15 7.02
C THR A 375 18.87 -12.12 8.23
N THR A 376 17.57 -11.97 7.98
CA THR A 376 16.51 -12.09 9.01
C THR A 376 15.59 -13.26 8.70
N LEU A 377 15.07 -13.89 9.75
CA LEU A 377 14.10 -15.00 9.68
C LEU A 377 12.70 -14.55 10.11
#